data_AF-A0A973ET17-F1
#
_entry.id   AF-A0A973ET17-F1
#
_cell.length_a   1.000
_cell.length_b   1.000
_cell.length_c   1.000
_cell.angle_alpha   90.00
_cell.angle_beta   90.00
_cell.angle_gamma   90.00
#
_symmetry.space_group_name_H-M   'P 1'
#
loop_
_entity.id
_entity.type
_entity.pdbx_description
1 polymer ?
#
loop_
_entity_poly.entity_id
_entity_poly.type
_entity_poly.pdbx_seq_one_letter_code
_entity_poly.pdbx_strand_id
1 'polypeptide(L)'
;MTKYCSIGILLLLTLVCHKQVFGQQAEKPVRYYMTYGIKGEINWNRVNPTHIEKIVNELSSLPVRNYPVQMGAFKSRENAERFYEKIKGIDGEEIVITEESGFFKVKILRVPPAGYKIPEPVISAVKEEALKETVVKEPVRDTLVPELKDTLPGPVTQELADTAEKEQEEAKVTAEAEPVTEVKKEEQKQITPPDFLFIKGDSPLLKKINYYGKSYGLVYGLILSIIISIGTMIILLVFILFNRIRIEKRERLRQELAEEYQSLIVDYLYYDISPEKFREIASDKFRRQVLIDQMIDVGINLKGETSQKLNALYRELGLHLDSIKRAHDFRWHKKIKGFRELSFMNIKDANPEIYKALNSSNEILRMEAQIALVRLSDKEPFEFLSHLTKPFSLWEQITLHQLIIQHNIPVPLFKKWLNSTNPTVVMFALRMIREFKQYDAEYAVRQTLLYDSPAVRQLAVQVAGDLKMRSTLDTMKRIYKEQDYNTCLEIIRAMGKMPDPSYLGFLKLVLDKEDDVQIQIEAVKAIENNGEEGIKELVKLMKSEYKNYNIIIRHVLDRRIY
;
A
#
# COMPACT_ATOMS: atom_id res chain seq x y z
N MET A 1 -19.28 43.03 -19.34
CA MET A 1 -19.25 41.66 -18.78
C MET A 1 -17.83 41.33 -18.27
N THR A 2 -17.32 42.08 -17.29
CA THR A 2 -15.85 42.16 -17.08
C THR A 2 -15.43 42.34 -15.61
N LYS A 3 -16.15 41.69 -14.68
CA LYS A 3 -15.76 41.61 -13.24
C LYS A 3 -15.75 40.20 -12.62
N TYR A 4 -16.16 39.16 -13.35
CA TYR A 4 -16.20 37.78 -12.84
C TYR A 4 -15.08 36.85 -13.36
N CYS A 5 -14.33 37.25 -14.39
CA CYS A 5 -13.33 36.38 -15.03
C CYS A 5 -12.13 36.06 -14.10
N SER A 6 -11.61 37.06 -13.38
CA SER A 6 -10.42 36.91 -12.53
C SER A 6 -10.63 35.98 -11.33
N ILE A 7 -11.86 35.89 -10.79
CA ILE A 7 -12.20 34.98 -9.69
C ILE A 7 -12.25 33.53 -10.19
N GLY A 8 -12.80 33.31 -11.40
CA GLY A 8 -12.83 31.99 -12.04
C GLY A 8 -11.43 31.41 -12.28
N ILE A 9 -10.46 32.24 -12.66
CA ILE A 9 -9.06 31.81 -12.88
C ILE A 9 -8.39 31.39 -11.56
N LEU A 10 -8.62 32.09 -10.45
CA LEU A 10 -8.05 31.73 -9.14
C LEU A 10 -8.66 30.43 -8.58
N LEU A 11 -9.96 30.24 -8.78
CA LEU A 11 -10.66 28.99 -8.45
C LEU A 11 -10.20 27.83 -9.34
N LEU A 12 -9.98 28.05 -10.64
CA LEU A 12 -9.40 27.06 -11.54
C LEU A 12 -7.96 26.71 -11.16
N LEU A 13 -7.10 27.67 -10.80
CA LEU A 13 -5.74 27.38 -10.36
C LEU A 13 -5.68 26.60 -9.04
N THR A 14 -6.55 26.92 -8.07
CA THR A 14 -6.65 26.13 -6.84
C THR A 14 -7.20 24.73 -7.09
N LEU A 15 -8.23 24.58 -7.95
CA LEU A 15 -8.73 23.27 -8.37
C LEU A 15 -7.69 22.46 -9.16
N VAL A 16 -6.97 23.05 -10.11
CA VAL A 16 -5.92 22.39 -10.90
C VAL A 16 -4.75 21.98 -10.02
N CYS A 17 -4.31 22.83 -9.09
CA CYS A 17 -3.24 22.46 -8.15
C CYS A 17 -3.70 21.33 -7.21
N HIS A 18 -4.93 21.39 -6.69
CA HIS A 18 -5.51 20.31 -5.89
C HIS A 18 -5.72 19.01 -6.71
N LYS A 19 -5.93 19.11 -8.03
CA LYS A 19 -6.04 17.97 -8.96
C LYS A 19 -4.69 17.43 -9.43
N GLN A 20 -3.62 18.24 -9.46
CA GLN A 20 -2.25 17.76 -9.72
C GLN A 20 -1.63 17.10 -8.49
N VAL A 21 -1.86 17.63 -7.28
CA VAL A 21 -1.39 17.01 -6.03
C VAL A 21 -2.10 15.67 -5.74
N PHE A 22 -3.36 15.50 -6.18
CA PHE A 22 -4.05 14.20 -6.17
C PHE A 22 -3.96 13.43 -7.51
N GLY A 23 -3.28 13.99 -8.52
CA GLY A 23 -3.28 13.51 -9.91
C GLY A 23 -2.26 12.41 -10.21
N GLN A 24 -1.49 11.98 -9.21
CA GLN A 24 -0.56 10.85 -9.31
C GLN A 24 -0.74 9.83 -8.17
N GLN A 25 -1.99 9.49 -7.85
CA GLN A 25 -2.27 8.09 -7.52
C GLN A 25 -2.22 7.25 -8.82
N ALA A 26 -0.99 7.01 -9.30
CA ALA A 26 -0.76 5.85 -10.15
C ALA A 26 -1.15 4.60 -9.36
N GLU A 27 -1.85 3.67 -10.01
CA GLU A 27 -2.26 2.40 -9.41
C GLU A 27 -1.02 1.57 -9.07
N LYS A 28 -0.48 1.76 -7.87
CA LYS A 28 0.55 0.89 -7.32
C LYS A 28 -0.14 -0.41 -6.91
N PRO A 29 0.10 -1.55 -7.58
CA PRO A 29 -0.38 -2.82 -7.06
C PRO A 29 0.20 -3.01 -5.66
N VAL A 30 -0.66 -3.30 -4.68
CA VAL A 30 -0.25 -3.61 -3.31
C VAL A 30 0.42 -4.98 -3.33
N ARG A 31 1.68 -5.01 -3.75
CA ARG A 31 2.53 -6.19 -3.70
C ARG A 31 2.80 -6.51 -2.23
N TYR A 32 2.11 -7.52 -1.72
CA TYR A 32 2.42 -8.15 -0.45
C TYR A 32 3.80 -8.82 -0.54
N TYR A 33 4.83 -8.06 -0.20
CA TYR A 33 6.12 -8.63 0.21
C TYR A 33 6.05 -8.89 1.72
N MET A 34 6.40 -10.11 2.17
CA MET A 34 6.71 -10.33 3.58
C MET A 34 8.06 -9.67 3.90
N THR A 35 8.03 -8.36 4.16
CA THR A 35 9.21 -7.62 4.58
C THR A 35 9.37 -7.68 6.10
N TYR A 36 10.17 -8.64 6.58
CA TYR A 36 10.92 -8.46 7.82
C TYR A 36 11.95 -7.33 7.57
N GLY A 37 11.51 -6.10 7.78
CA GLY A 37 12.25 -4.90 7.38
C GLY A 37 12.28 -3.91 8.53
N ILE A 38 13.33 -3.98 9.34
CA ILE A 38 13.61 -2.98 10.37
C ILE A 38 13.86 -1.64 9.67
N LYS A 39 13.03 -0.63 9.95
CA LYS A 39 12.87 0.54 9.09
C LYS A 39 13.29 1.86 9.77
N GLY A 40 14.52 1.86 10.28
CA GLY A 40 15.19 3.02 10.85
C GLY A 40 16.67 3.07 10.45
N GLU A 41 17.29 4.24 10.55
CA GLU A 41 18.75 4.39 10.38
C GLU A 41 19.45 3.99 11.69
N ILE A 42 19.34 2.71 12.03
CA ILE A 42 19.97 2.13 13.22
C ILE A 42 21.47 2.42 13.20
N ASN A 43 21.97 2.98 14.30
CA ASN A 43 23.40 3.13 14.52
C ASN A 43 23.99 1.77 14.93
N TRP A 44 24.32 0.94 13.93
CA TRP A 44 24.83 -0.44 14.07
C TRP A 44 26.16 -0.57 14.82
N ASN A 45 26.75 0.53 15.31
CA ASN A 45 27.84 0.53 16.28
C ASN A 45 27.37 0.19 17.71
N ARG A 46 26.05 0.23 17.99
CA ARG A 46 25.45 -0.12 19.29
C ARG A 46 24.76 -1.50 19.35
N VAL A 47 24.62 -2.19 18.22
CA VAL A 47 23.98 -3.53 18.20
C VAL A 47 25.01 -4.60 18.52
N ASN A 48 24.76 -5.35 19.59
CA ASN A 48 25.61 -6.44 20.08
C ASN A 48 25.50 -7.66 19.13
N PRO A 49 26.62 -8.23 18.61
CA PRO A 49 26.59 -9.32 17.62
C PRO A 49 25.79 -10.56 18.04
N THR A 50 25.75 -10.86 19.34
CA THR A 50 24.97 -11.98 19.91
C THR A 50 23.46 -11.89 19.63
N HIS A 51 22.90 -10.69 19.44
CA HIS A 51 21.51 -10.52 19.01
C HIS A 51 21.30 -10.91 17.54
N ILE A 52 22.30 -10.65 16.69
CA ILE A 52 22.24 -10.96 15.25
C ILE A 52 22.31 -12.48 15.07
N GLU A 53 23.23 -13.15 15.76
CA GLU A 53 23.32 -14.62 15.83
C GLU A 53 21.99 -15.24 16.30
N LYS A 54 21.36 -14.71 17.36
CA LYS A 54 20.08 -15.23 17.85
C LYS A 54 18.96 -15.09 16.82
N ILE A 55 18.84 -13.93 16.16
CA ILE A 55 17.85 -13.69 15.11
C ILE A 55 18.07 -14.61 13.91
N VAL A 56 19.31 -14.82 13.48
CA VAL A 56 19.64 -15.77 12.39
C VAL A 56 19.28 -17.21 12.78
N ASN A 57 19.64 -17.65 13.99
CA ASN A 57 19.29 -18.98 14.48
C ASN A 57 17.77 -19.21 14.60
N GLU A 58 17.01 -18.22 15.08
CA GLU A 58 15.54 -18.27 15.11
C GLU A 58 14.96 -18.34 13.68
N LEU A 59 15.50 -17.58 12.71
CA LEU A 59 15.12 -17.66 11.30
C LEU A 59 15.50 -19.00 10.62
N SER A 60 16.55 -19.67 11.08
CA SER A 60 16.94 -21.02 10.63
C SER A 60 16.07 -22.14 11.23
N SER A 61 15.36 -21.87 12.33
CA SER A 61 14.39 -22.80 12.93
C SER A 61 13.04 -22.88 12.18
N LEU A 62 12.73 -21.90 11.32
CA LEU A 62 11.45 -21.82 10.63
C LEU A 62 11.32 -22.89 9.52
N PRO A 63 10.14 -23.55 9.37
CA PRO A 63 9.93 -24.60 8.36
C PRO A 63 9.86 -24.06 6.91
N VAL A 64 9.87 -22.73 6.71
CA VAL A 64 9.73 -22.08 5.40
C VAL A 64 11.10 -21.87 4.76
N ARG A 65 11.76 -22.97 4.37
CA ARG A 65 13.17 -22.95 3.89
C ARG A 65 13.39 -22.41 2.47
N ASN A 66 12.34 -22.19 1.68
CA ASN A 66 12.46 -22.06 0.21
C ASN A 66 12.38 -20.63 -0.35
N TYR A 67 12.55 -19.59 0.47
CA TYR A 67 12.46 -18.19 0.03
C TYR A 67 13.63 -17.33 0.57
N PRO A 68 14.13 -16.36 -0.22
CA PRO A 68 15.20 -15.48 0.23
C PRO A 68 14.71 -14.50 1.29
N VAL A 69 15.38 -14.46 2.44
CA VAL A 69 15.00 -13.61 3.58
C VAL A 69 15.73 -12.27 3.49
N GLN A 70 14.99 -11.17 3.47
CA GLN A 70 15.58 -9.82 3.55
C GLN A 70 15.96 -9.53 5.01
N MET A 71 17.25 -9.27 5.26
CA MET A 71 17.78 -8.98 6.60
C MET A 71 17.91 -7.48 6.87
N GLY A 72 18.10 -6.66 5.83
CA GLY A 72 18.22 -5.20 5.95
C GLY A 72 17.99 -4.47 4.64
N ALA A 73 17.72 -3.16 4.71
CA ALA A 73 17.56 -2.28 3.57
C ALA A 73 18.12 -0.89 3.88
N PHE A 74 19.18 -0.50 3.16
CA PHE A 74 20.04 0.65 3.50
C PHE A 74 20.04 1.68 2.36
N LYS A 75 20.09 2.98 2.68
CA LYS A 75 20.23 4.04 1.66
C LYS A 75 21.67 4.20 1.15
N SER A 76 22.66 3.89 2.00
CA SER A 76 24.08 3.89 1.64
C SER A 76 24.55 2.46 1.40
N ARG A 77 25.30 2.27 0.31
CA ARG A 77 25.93 1.00 -0.05
C ARG A 77 26.94 0.54 1.00
N GLU A 78 27.74 1.48 1.51
CA GLU A 78 28.75 1.22 2.56
C GLU A 78 28.11 0.65 3.84
N ASN A 79 26.91 1.11 4.20
CA ASN A 79 26.18 0.57 5.37
C ASN A 79 25.65 -0.86 5.11
N ALA A 80 25.30 -1.19 3.87
CA ALA A 80 24.94 -2.56 3.50
C ALA A 80 26.16 -3.49 3.50
N GLU A 81 27.32 -3.02 3.02
CA GLU A 81 28.58 -3.77 2.99
C GLU A 81 29.14 -3.99 4.41
N ARG A 82 29.11 -2.96 5.28
CA ARG A 82 29.44 -3.10 6.72
C ARG A 82 28.50 -4.04 7.48
N PHE A 83 27.23 -4.15 7.08
CA PHE A 83 26.27 -5.10 7.64
C PHE A 83 26.48 -6.52 7.10
N TYR A 84 26.81 -6.65 5.82
CA TYR A 84 27.20 -7.91 5.17
C TYR A 84 28.43 -8.53 5.86
N GLU A 85 29.53 -7.79 6.04
CA GLU A 85 30.74 -8.32 6.71
C GLU A 85 30.47 -8.77 8.17
N LYS A 86 29.47 -8.20 8.86
CA LYS A 86 29.05 -8.65 10.21
C LYS A 86 28.27 -9.98 10.21
N ILE A 87 27.69 -10.40 9.08
CA ILE A 87 26.85 -11.61 8.98
C ILE A 87 27.52 -12.70 8.15
N LYS A 88 28.52 -12.36 7.33
CA LYS A 88 29.35 -13.23 6.47
C LYS A 88 30.06 -14.41 7.18
N GLY A 89 30.03 -14.47 8.51
CA GLY A 89 30.52 -15.59 9.32
C GLY A 89 29.43 -16.38 10.07
N ILE A 90 28.14 -16.02 9.92
CA ILE A 90 27.02 -16.63 10.63
C ILE A 90 26.23 -17.56 9.69
N ASP A 91 26.55 -18.85 9.78
CA ASP A 91 25.95 -19.97 9.03
C ASP A 91 26.25 -19.98 7.50
N GLY A 92 26.15 -21.17 6.91
CA GLY A 92 26.66 -21.48 5.56
C GLY A 92 25.79 -21.03 4.37
N GLU A 93 25.06 -19.92 4.51
CA GLU A 93 24.07 -19.47 3.51
C GLU A 93 24.58 -18.29 2.65
N GLU A 94 24.19 -18.24 1.37
CA GLU A 94 24.72 -17.25 0.42
C GLU A 94 24.06 -15.87 0.61
N ILE A 95 24.83 -14.88 1.07
CA ILE A 95 24.32 -13.52 1.32
C ILE A 95 24.57 -12.61 0.11
N VAL A 96 23.52 -11.97 -0.39
CA VAL A 96 23.58 -11.09 -1.57
C VAL A 96 23.00 -9.70 -1.26
N ILE A 97 23.69 -8.66 -1.74
CA ILE A 97 23.21 -7.28 -1.73
C ILE A 97 22.50 -7.01 -3.08
N THR A 98 21.21 -6.68 -3.06
CA THR A 98 20.45 -6.27 -4.26
C THR A 98 20.06 -4.80 -4.14
N GLU A 99 20.28 -3.98 -5.17
CA GLU A 99 19.70 -2.64 -5.21
C GLU A 99 18.25 -2.70 -5.72
N GLU A 100 17.29 -2.23 -4.93
CA GLU A 100 15.89 -2.15 -5.32
C GLU A 100 15.24 -0.86 -4.81
N SER A 101 14.60 -0.11 -5.72
CA SER A 101 13.83 1.11 -5.37
C SER A 101 14.63 2.20 -4.63
N GLY A 102 15.94 2.31 -4.89
CA GLY A 102 16.83 3.26 -4.21
C GLY A 102 17.31 2.82 -2.82
N PHE A 103 17.28 1.52 -2.53
CA PHE A 103 17.85 0.93 -1.31
C PHE A 103 18.70 -0.30 -1.64
N PHE A 104 19.86 -0.41 -1.01
CA PHE A 104 20.71 -1.59 -0.99
C PHE A 104 20.15 -2.58 0.04
N LYS A 105 19.57 -3.68 -0.43
CA LYS A 105 18.94 -4.70 0.39
C LYS A 105 19.89 -5.87 0.60
N VAL A 106 20.20 -6.19 1.85
CA VAL A 106 20.96 -7.39 2.19
C VAL A 106 19.97 -8.53 2.41
N LYS A 107 20.11 -9.60 1.63
CA LYS A 107 19.25 -10.79 1.64
C LYS A 107 20.10 -12.04 1.83
N ILE A 108 19.56 -13.03 2.54
CA ILE A 108 20.10 -14.38 2.57
C ILE A 108 19.37 -15.20 1.49
N LEU A 109 20.12 -15.79 0.56
CA LEU A 109 19.60 -16.68 -0.47
C LEU A 109 19.59 -18.11 0.05
N ARG A 110 18.38 -18.63 0.32
CA ARG A 110 18.15 -20.06 0.55
C ARG A 110 17.79 -20.69 -0.79
N VAL A 111 18.60 -21.66 -1.23
CA VAL A 111 18.56 -22.19 -2.60
C VAL A 111 17.18 -22.81 -2.91
N PRO A 112 16.43 -22.29 -3.90
CA PRO A 112 15.15 -22.87 -4.28
C PRO A 112 15.37 -24.21 -5.02
N PRO A 113 14.42 -25.16 -4.92
CA PRO A 113 14.50 -26.40 -5.69
C PRO A 113 14.59 -26.14 -7.20
N ALA A 114 15.32 -27.00 -7.90
CA ALA A 114 15.75 -26.77 -9.28
C ALA A 114 14.58 -26.47 -10.24
N GLY A 115 14.63 -25.28 -10.86
CA GLY A 115 13.63 -24.82 -11.84
C GLY A 115 13.23 -23.34 -11.69
N TYR A 116 13.40 -22.75 -10.50
CA TYR A 116 13.02 -21.35 -10.27
C TYR A 116 14.06 -20.36 -10.83
N LYS A 117 13.75 -19.71 -11.97
CA LYS A 117 14.55 -18.59 -12.50
C LYS A 117 14.19 -17.29 -11.80
N ILE A 118 15.18 -16.62 -11.22
CA ILE A 118 15.04 -15.29 -10.64
C ILE A 118 14.86 -14.26 -11.78
N PRO A 119 13.90 -13.32 -11.71
CA PRO A 119 13.80 -12.24 -12.68
C PRO A 119 14.96 -11.25 -12.54
N GLU A 120 15.69 -11.00 -13.62
CA GLU A 120 16.85 -10.09 -13.63
C GLU A 120 16.45 -8.60 -13.69
N PRO A 121 17.02 -7.74 -12.82
CA PRO A 121 17.15 -6.31 -13.07
C PRO A 121 18.62 -5.97 -13.39
N VAL A 122 18.92 -5.74 -14.67
CA VAL A 122 20.10 -5.04 -15.23
C VAL A 122 21.41 -5.19 -14.42
N ILE A 123 22.13 -6.30 -14.57
CA ILE A 123 23.50 -6.46 -14.08
C ILE A 123 24.48 -6.14 -15.22
N SER A 124 24.94 -4.89 -15.31
CA SER A 124 25.88 -4.45 -16.35
C SER A 124 26.91 -3.40 -15.87
N ALA A 125 27.61 -3.66 -14.77
CA ALA A 125 28.80 -2.89 -14.33
C ALA A 125 29.67 -3.56 -13.22
N VAL A 126 29.78 -4.90 -13.15
CA VAL A 126 30.63 -5.57 -12.11
C VAL A 126 31.38 -6.82 -12.60
N LYS A 127 31.00 -7.41 -13.74
CA LYS A 127 31.34 -8.82 -14.05
C LYS A 127 32.65 -9.06 -14.84
N GLU A 128 33.50 -8.05 -15.03
CA GLU A 128 34.79 -8.18 -15.76
C GLU A 128 36.05 -8.08 -14.88
N GLU A 129 35.98 -7.50 -13.67
CA GLU A 129 37.18 -7.35 -12.81
C GLU A 129 37.44 -8.59 -11.93
N ALA A 130 36.40 -9.37 -11.60
CA ALA A 130 36.50 -10.53 -10.71
C ALA A 130 36.98 -11.85 -11.37
N LEU A 131 37.58 -11.79 -12.57
CA LEU A 131 37.97 -12.99 -13.34
C LEU A 131 39.42 -12.99 -13.85
N LYS A 132 40.33 -12.23 -13.22
CA LYS A 132 41.75 -12.15 -13.62
C LYS A 132 42.77 -12.56 -12.55
N GLU A 133 42.34 -12.82 -11.31
CA GLU A 133 43.23 -13.31 -10.25
C GLU A 133 42.87 -14.74 -9.83
N THR A 134 43.90 -15.55 -9.55
CA THR A 134 43.87 -16.96 -9.08
C THR A 134 43.72 -18.12 -10.09
N VAL A 135 44.70 -18.27 -11.01
CA VAL A 135 45.29 -19.60 -11.27
C VAL A 135 46.82 -19.48 -11.34
N VAL A 136 47.53 -20.21 -10.48
CA VAL A 136 49.00 -20.22 -10.41
C VAL A 136 49.58 -21.34 -11.28
N LYS A 137 50.65 -21.04 -12.05
CA LYS A 137 51.70 -22.01 -12.43
C LYS A 137 52.94 -21.33 -13.03
N GLU A 138 54.06 -21.49 -12.34
CA GLU A 138 55.42 -21.38 -12.89
C GLU A 138 55.80 -22.68 -13.64
N PRO A 139 57.00 -22.82 -14.26
CA PRO A 139 58.06 -21.81 -14.53
C PRO A 139 58.46 -21.74 -16.02
N VAL A 140 59.41 -20.84 -16.37
CA VAL A 140 60.71 -21.12 -17.07
C VAL A 140 61.35 -19.82 -17.59
N ARG A 141 62.68 -19.85 -17.70
CA ARG A 141 63.65 -18.87 -18.23
C ARG A 141 63.22 -18.22 -19.59
N ASP A 142 63.69 -17.04 -20.01
CA ASP A 142 65.10 -16.64 -20.12
C ASP A 142 65.37 -15.11 -20.24
N THR A 143 66.62 -14.73 -19.92
CA THR A 143 67.45 -13.57 -20.33
C THR A 143 66.84 -12.22 -20.80
N LEU A 144 67.13 -11.10 -20.09
CA LEU A 144 68.00 -9.97 -20.54
C LEU A 144 68.06 -8.75 -19.55
N VAL A 145 69.12 -7.93 -19.67
CA VAL A 145 69.64 -6.82 -18.81
C VAL A 145 70.54 -5.91 -19.70
N PRO A 146 70.99 -4.63 -19.41
CA PRO A 146 70.63 -3.52 -18.48
C PRO A 146 70.05 -2.29 -19.28
N GLU A 147 70.15 -0.96 -19.02
CA GLU A 147 70.62 0.03 -18.01
C GLU A 147 69.53 1.17 -17.91
N LEU A 148 69.39 2.09 -16.94
CA LEU A 148 70.19 2.64 -15.81
C LEU A 148 71.12 3.85 -16.15
N LYS A 149 70.62 5.11 -16.02
CA LYS A 149 71.39 6.34 -15.61
C LYS A 149 70.57 7.65 -15.51
N ASP A 150 70.81 8.39 -14.41
CA ASP A 150 71.06 9.85 -14.21
C ASP A 150 70.51 10.91 -15.21
N THR A 151 70.09 12.13 -14.82
CA THR A 151 70.95 13.22 -14.28
C THR A 151 70.14 14.39 -13.65
N LEU A 152 70.80 15.22 -12.80
CA LEU A 152 70.35 16.50 -12.17
C LEU A 152 70.55 17.74 -13.13
N PRO A 153 70.26 19.04 -12.80
CA PRO A 153 69.98 19.70 -11.50
C PRO A 153 68.79 20.74 -11.46
N GLY A 154 68.65 21.51 -10.35
CA GLY A 154 67.70 22.64 -10.14
C GLY A 154 68.27 24.03 -10.48
N PRO A 155 68.00 25.16 -9.74
CA PRO A 155 67.29 25.31 -8.45
C PRO A 155 66.42 26.62 -8.26
N VAL A 156 66.04 26.95 -7.00
CA VAL A 156 65.52 28.25 -6.42
C VAL A 156 64.12 28.74 -6.91
N THR A 157 63.25 29.46 -6.16
CA THR A 157 63.34 30.19 -4.86
C THR A 157 62.02 30.17 -4.05
N GLN A 158 62.07 30.48 -2.74
CA GLN A 158 60.92 30.73 -1.83
C GLN A 158 60.98 32.17 -1.25
N GLU A 159 59.93 32.63 -0.56
CA GLU A 159 59.90 33.32 0.78
C GLU A 159 58.55 34.06 1.01
N LEU A 160 57.83 33.86 2.15
CA LEU A 160 57.85 34.58 3.46
C LEU A 160 57.38 36.06 3.41
N ALA A 161 56.75 36.70 4.42
CA ALA A 161 56.07 36.35 5.68
C ALA A 161 55.25 37.60 6.14
N ASP A 162 53.98 37.53 6.61
CA ASP A 162 53.45 37.25 7.98
C ASP A 162 53.17 38.55 8.84
N THR A 163 52.76 38.42 10.12
CA THR A 163 51.71 39.28 10.75
C THR A 163 52.06 39.84 12.15
N ALA A 164 51.75 41.13 12.46
CA ALA A 164 51.61 41.77 13.80
C ALA A 164 51.34 43.31 13.68
N GLU A 165 50.95 44.12 14.69
CA GLU A 165 49.97 44.05 15.82
C GLU A 165 49.85 45.48 16.48
N LYS A 166 48.92 45.73 17.44
CA LYS A 166 48.85 46.89 18.41
C LYS A 166 48.56 48.31 17.86
N GLU A 167 48.19 49.39 18.61
CA GLU A 167 47.49 49.64 19.92
C GLU A 167 47.03 51.13 20.02
N GLN A 168 45.88 51.41 20.69
CA GLN A 168 45.44 52.66 21.42
C GLN A 168 45.58 54.07 20.71
N GLU A 169 45.13 55.25 21.19
CA GLU A 169 44.60 55.75 22.48
C GLU A 169 43.55 56.94 22.31
N GLU A 170 43.30 57.75 23.36
CA GLU A 170 42.10 58.62 23.61
C GLU A 170 42.11 60.11 23.12
N ALA A 171 40.92 60.76 23.03
CA ALA A 171 40.55 62.07 23.65
C ALA A 171 39.12 62.57 23.20
N LYS A 172 38.11 62.84 24.07
CA LYS A 172 37.81 64.07 24.87
C LYS A 172 37.36 65.29 24.02
N VAL A 173 36.20 65.97 24.18
CA VAL A 173 35.61 66.79 25.30
C VAL A 173 34.09 67.03 24.99
N THR A 174 33.10 66.68 25.82
CA THR A 174 32.41 67.43 26.94
C THR A 174 31.38 68.55 26.59
N ALA A 175 30.07 68.23 26.73
CA ALA A 175 28.93 69.03 27.31
C ALA A 175 28.59 70.48 26.80
N GLU A 176 27.45 71.16 27.09
CA GLU A 176 26.21 70.87 27.86
C GLU A 176 25.03 71.82 27.47
N ALA A 177 23.80 71.49 27.89
CA ALA A 177 22.62 72.36 28.17
C ALA A 177 21.81 73.13 27.06
N GLU A 178 20.49 73.19 27.29
CA GLU A 178 19.44 74.07 26.70
C GLU A 178 19.16 75.28 27.67
N PRO A 179 18.10 76.16 27.59
CA PRO A 179 16.90 76.17 26.71
C PRO A 179 16.22 77.54 26.33
N VAL A 180 15.05 77.44 25.65
CA VAL A 180 13.89 78.38 25.50
C VAL A 180 14.09 79.84 25.00
N THR A 181 13.44 80.21 23.87
CA THR A 181 12.47 81.36 23.78
C THR A 181 11.71 81.43 22.44
N GLU A 182 10.64 82.24 22.41
CA GLU A 182 9.56 82.30 21.39
C GLU A 182 9.20 83.78 21.03
N VAL A 183 8.59 84.15 19.90
CA VAL A 183 8.18 83.44 18.67
C VAL A 183 7.90 84.47 17.55
N LYS A 184 8.00 84.11 16.25
CA LYS A 184 7.15 84.70 15.18
C LYS A 184 7.14 83.93 13.85
N LYS A 185 6.15 84.29 13.03
CA LYS A 185 5.87 83.83 11.66
C LYS A 185 6.96 84.34 10.67
N GLU A 186 7.04 83.95 9.40
CA GLU A 186 5.97 83.60 8.45
C GLU A 186 6.47 82.83 7.20
N GLU A 187 5.54 82.52 6.29
CA GLU A 187 5.72 81.98 4.93
C GLU A 187 6.17 80.51 4.73
N GLN A 188 5.77 79.95 3.59
CA GLN A 188 5.87 78.52 3.25
C GLN A 188 7.01 78.26 2.27
N LYS A 189 7.83 77.23 2.53
CA LYS A 189 8.76 76.68 1.54
C LYS A 189 8.70 75.16 1.56
N GLN A 190 8.61 74.55 0.38
CA GLN A 190 8.51 73.09 0.25
C GLN A 190 9.82 72.44 0.68
N ILE A 191 9.74 71.51 1.65
CA ILE A 191 10.85 70.66 2.07
C ILE A 191 10.60 69.26 1.52
N THR A 192 11.48 68.79 0.65
CA THR A 192 11.50 67.40 0.19
C THR A 192 11.99 66.49 1.33
N PRO A 193 11.32 65.35 1.61
CA PRO A 193 11.83 64.39 2.58
C PRO A 193 13.15 63.75 2.09
N PRO A 194 14.04 63.30 3.00
CA PRO A 194 15.38 62.85 2.65
C PRO A 194 15.42 61.50 1.91
N ASP A 195 16.48 61.30 1.12
CA ASP A 195 16.69 60.12 0.27
C ASP A 195 16.84 58.81 1.07
N PHE A 196 15.75 58.06 1.19
CA PHE A 196 15.74 56.66 1.62
C PHE A 196 15.23 55.74 0.50
N LEU A 197 16.05 55.55 -0.54
CA LEU A 197 16.25 54.33 -1.34
C LEU A 197 17.10 54.64 -2.59
N PHE A 198 18.03 53.74 -2.96
CA PHE A 198 18.96 53.94 -4.07
C PHE A 198 18.27 53.87 -5.45
N ILE A 199 17.77 55.01 -5.95
CA ILE A 199 17.38 55.19 -7.36
C ILE A 199 17.97 56.50 -7.90
N LYS A 200 19.30 56.52 -8.15
CA LYS A 200 19.90 57.58 -9.00
C LYS A 200 19.38 57.41 -10.43
N GLY A 201 18.84 58.48 -11.00
CA GLY A 201 18.09 58.49 -12.28
C GLY A 201 18.88 58.21 -13.57
N ASP A 202 20.03 57.56 -13.50
CA ASP A 202 20.92 57.28 -14.64
C ASP A 202 21.36 55.81 -14.73
N SER A 203 20.37 54.91 -14.72
CA SER A 203 20.56 53.54 -15.21
C SER A 203 20.46 53.51 -16.75
N PRO A 204 21.55 53.29 -17.51
CA PRO A 204 21.54 53.44 -18.98
C PRO A 204 20.65 52.42 -19.71
N LEU A 205 20.29 51.31 -19.06
CA LEU A 205 19.43 50.25 -19.60
C LEU A 205 17.96 50.66 -19.86
N LEU A 206 17.48 51.79 -19.30
CA LEU A 206 16.12 52.28 -19.53
C LEU A 206 16.01 53.38 -20.61
N LYS A 207 17.12 54.03 -20.98
CA LYS A 207 17.12 55.20 -21.90
C LYS A 207 16.99 54.86 -23.40
N LYS A 208 16.55 53.63 -23.76
CA LYS A 208 16.43 53.22 -25.18
C LYS A 208 15.20 52.36 -25.54
N ILE A 209 14.07 52.57 -24.86
CA ILE A 209 12.75 52.10 -25.34
C ILE A 209 11.77 53.27 -25.41
N ASN A 210 11.71 53.93 -26.58
CA ASN A 210 10.68 54.93 -26.86
C ASN A 210 9.32 54.24 -27.06
N TYR A 211 8.53 54.15 -26.00
CA TYR A 211 7.14 53.68 -26.05
C TYR A 211 6.23 54.71 -26.75
N TYR A 212 6.26 54.71 -28.09
CA TYR A 212 5.33 55.47 -28.91
C TYR A 212 3.86 55.12 -28.58
N GLY A 213 3.09 56.12 -28.14
CA GLY A 213 1.63 56.12 -28.24
C GLY A 213 0.82 55.30 -27.23
N LYS A 214 1.39 54.80 -26.12
CA LYS A 214 0.60 54.16 -25.04
C LYS A 214 0.85 54.78 -23.67
N SER A 215 -0.23 54.99 -22.91
CA SER A 215 -0.20 55.67 -21.61
C SER A 215 0.75 54.99 -20.62
N TYR A 216 1.66 55.79 -20.03
CA TYR A 216 2.63 55.35 -19.03
C TYR A 216 1.99 54.60 -17.85
N GLY A 217 0.76 54.95 -17.47
CA GLY A 217 0.03 54.26 -16.40
C GLY A 217 -0.23 52.77 -16.69
N LEU A 218 -0.34 52.37 -17.96
CA LEU A 218 -0.45 50.95 -18.35
C LEU A 218 0.87 50.21 -18.17
N VAL A 219 2.01 50.87 -18.44
CA VAL A 219 3.35 50.29 -18.26
C VAL A 219 3.66 50.12 -16.78
N TYR A 220 3.43 51.15 -15.97
CA TYR A 220 3.59 51.07 -14.51
C TYR A 220 2.64 50.05 -13.88
N GLY A 221 1.37 49.97 -14.31
CA GLY A 221 0.42 48.96 -13.85
C GLY A 221 0.85 47.53 -14.20
N LEU A 222 1.42 47.32 -15.38
CA LEU A 222 1.96 46.02 -15.81
C LEU A 222 3.18 45.63 -14.96
N ILE A 223 4.15 46.54 -14.75
CA ILE A 223 5.31 46.30 -13.88
C ILE A 223 4.87 45.97 -12.45
N LEU A 224 3.93 46.72 -11.89
CA LEU A 224 3.37 46.45 -10.56
C LEU A 224 2.71 45.07 -10.48
N SER A 225 1.96 44.66 -11.50
CA SER A 225 1.34 43.32 -11.55
C SER A 225 2.37 42.18 -11.59
N ILE A 226 3.50 42.37 -12.28
CA ILE A 226 4.62 41.41 -12.30
C ILE A 226 5.27 41.33 -10.90
N ILE A 227 5.53 42.46 -10.26
CA ILE A 227 6.12 42.50 -8.91
C ILE A 227 5.21 41.81 -7.88
N ILE A 228 3.90 42.05 -7.94
CA ILE A 228 2.91 41.35 -7.08
C ILE A 228 2.88 39.85 -7.37
N SER A 229 2.92 39.44 -8.65
CA SER A 229 2.97 38.03 -9.04
C SER A 229 4.22 37.33 -8.50
N ILE A 230 5.40 37.93 -8.67
CA ILE A 230 6.67 37.40 -8.15
C ILE A 230 6.65 37.35 -6.61
N GLY A 231 6.16 38.40 -5.96
CA GLY A 231 6.01 38.46 -4.50
C GLY A 231 5.13 37.33 -3.96
N THR A 232 3.95 37.11 -4.56
CA THR A 232 3.07 35.99 -4.16
C THR A 232 3.70 34.62 -4.41
N MET A 233 4.47 34.44 -5.50
CA MET A 233 5.21 33.20 -5.76
C MET A 233 6.27 32.93 -4.67
N ILE A 234 7.03 33.95 -4.28
CA ILE A 234 8.06 33.85 -3.22
C ILE A 234 7.41 33.54 -1.87
N ILE A 235 6.30 34.19 -1.52
CA ILE A 235 5.56 33.93 -0.28
C ILE A 235 5.05 32.48 -0.22
N LEU A 236 4.48 31.97 -1.32
CA LEU A 236 4.03 30.57 -1.43
C LEU A 236 5.21 29.59 -1.32
N LEU A 237 6.35 29.87 -1.97
CA LEU A 237 7.56 29.05 -1.89
C LEU A 237 8.07 28.96 -0.44
N VAL A 238 8.21 30.09 0.25
CA VAL A 238 8.65 30.15 1.66
C VAL A 238 7.67 29.40 2.56
N PHE A 239 6.36 29.55 2.36
CA PHE A 239 5.34 28.83 3.12
C PHE A 239 5.43 27.31 2.92
N ILE A 240 5.62 26.83 1.68
CA ILE A 240 5.78 25.41 1.36
C ILE A 240 7.06 24.84 2.01
N LEU A 241 8.20 25.53 1.88
CA LEU A 241 9.47 25.10 2.47
C LEU A 241 9.39 25.07 4.00
N PHE A 242 8.82 26.09 4.63
CA PHE A 242 8.64 26.15 6.08
C PHE A 242 7.69 25.06 6.60
N ASN A 243 6.61 24.77 5.86
CA ASN A 243 5.70 23.68 6.20
C ASN A 243 6.39 22.31 6.04
N ARG A 244 7.17 22.10 4.96
CA ARG A 244 7.97 20.88 4.78
C ARG A 244 8.93 20.66 5.95
N ILE A 245 9.69 21.69 6.36
CA ILE A 245 10.61 21.61 7.50
C ILE A 245 9.84 21.30 8.81
N ARG A 246 8.64 21.87 8.99
CA ARG A 246 7.75 21.61 10.15
C ARG A 246 7.07 20.24 10.14
N ILE A 247 6.97 19.59 9.00
CA ILE A 247 6.51 18.20 8.84
C ILE A 247 7.68 17.28 9.16
N GLU A 248 8.79 17.45 8.46
CA GLU A 248 9.99 16.61 8.55
C GLU A 248 10.59 16.58 9.97
N LYS A 249 10.61 17.72 10.69
CA LYS A 249 11.01 17.76 12.11
C LYS A 249 10.05 17.00 13.04
N ARG A 250 8.74 16.95 12.72
CA ARG A 250 7.76 16.18 13.49
C ARG A 250 7.74 14.70 13.12
N GLU A 251 8.15 14.35 11.90
CA GLU A 251 8.37 12.97 11.48
C GLU A 251 9.61 12.38 12.14
N ARG A 252 10.73 13.13 12.20
CA ARG A 252 11.93 12.73 12.95
C ARG A 252 11.65 12.54 14.44
N LEU A 253 11.04 13.53 15.11
CA LEU A 253 10.64 13.39 16.52
C LEU A 253 9.68 12.20 16.72
N ARG A 254 8.79 11.90 15.77
CA ARG A 254 7.91 10.73 15.86
C ARG A 254 8.65 9.40 15.70
N GLN A 255 9.76 9.37 14.95
CA GLN A 255 10.63 8.19 14.81
C GLN A 255 11.45 7.98 16.09
N GLU A 256 12.09 9.04 16.59
CA GLU A 256 12.85 9.04 17.86
C GLU A 256 11.99 8.51 19.03
N LEU A 257 10.78 9.05 19.19
CA LEU A 257 9.83 8.61 20.21
C LEU A 257 9.23 7.22 19.92
N ALA A 258 9.13 6.79 18.66
CA ALA A 258 8.64 5.46 18.33
C ALA A 258 9.66 4.37 18.72
N GLU A 259 10.95 4.59 18.43
CA GLU A 259 12.03 3.69 18.84
C GLU A 259 12.15 3.62 20.37
N GLU A 260 12.08 4.77 21.06
CA GLU A 260 12.05 4.85 22.53
C GLU A 260 10.86 4.05 23.12
N TYR A 261 9.64 4.29 22.62
CA TYR A 261 8.45 3.64 23.17
C TYR A 261 8.37 2.17 22.79
N GLN A 262 8.87 1.75 21.62
CA GLN A 262 8.96 0.34 21.26
C GLN A 262 9.86 -0.43 22.23
N SER A 263 11.04 0.10 22.60
CA SER A 263 11.88 -0.51 23.63
C SER A 263 11.11 -0.58 24.95
N LEU A 264 10.60 0.55 25.43
CA LEU A 264 9.92 0.62 26.73
C LEU A 264 8.71 -0.34 26.84
N ILE A 265 7.95 -0.54 25.75
CA ILE A 265 6.86 -1.52 25.69
C ILE A 265 7.40 -2.95 25.77
N VAL A 266 8.44 -3.29 25.00
CA VAL A 266 9.06 -4.63 25.03
C VAL A 266 9.63 -4.91 26.43
N ASP A 267 10.33 -3.94 27.01
CA ASP A 267 10.95 -4.06 28.33
C ASP A 267 9.90 -4.19 29.45
N TYR A 268 8.77 -3.48 29.35
CA TYR A 268 7.61 -3.69 30.23
C TYR A 268 7.04 -5.11 30.11
N LEU A 269 6.91 -5.63 28.89
CA LEU A 269 6.27 -6.92 28.64
C LEU A 269 7.10 -8.10 29.16
N TYR A 270 8.44 -8.03 29.07
CA TYR A 270 9.33 -9.14 29.45
C TYR A 270 10.12 -8.96 30.76
N TYR A 271 10.27 -7.73 31.29
CA TYR A 271 11.05 -7.45 32.50
C TYR A 271 10.27 -6.70 33.61
N ASP A 272 8.93 -6.68 33.53
CA ASP A 272 8.00 -6.16 34.57
C ASP A 272 8.33 -4.75 35.12
N ILE A 273 8.76 -3.85 34.23
CA ILE A 273 9.02 -2.45 34.57
C ILE A 273 7.75 -1.75 35.10
N SER A 274 7.90 -0.86 36.08
CA SER A 274 6.79 -0.08 36.66
C SER A 274 6.02 0.76 35.60
N PRO A 275 4.68 0.77 35.59
CA PRO A 275 3.87 1.56 34.64
C PRO A 275 4.09 3.09 34.67
N GLU A 276 4.75 3.63 35.69
CA GLU A 276 4.85 5.08 35.95
C GLU A 276 5.52 5.86 34.81
N LYS A 277 6.56 5.30 34.17
CA LYS A 277 7.22 5.92 33.01
C LYS A 277 6.25 6.20 31.86
N PHE A 278 5.26 5.33 31.65
CA PHE A 278 4.23 5.53 30.62
C PHE A 278 3.22 6.62 31.00
N ARG A 279 3.00 6.90 32.29
CA ARG A 279 2.08 7.95 32.75
C ARG A 279 2.61 9.34 32.42
N GLU A 280 3.92 9.55 32.53
CA GLU A 280 4.59 10.78 32.08
C GLU A 280 4.50 10.96 30.56
N ILE A 281 4.77 9.90 29.79
CA ILE A 281 4.64 9.87 28.33
C ILE A 281 3.21 10.15 27.87
N ALA A 282 2.22 9.59 28.55
CA ALA A 282 0.80 9.72 28.22
C ALA A 282 0.19 11.09 28.54
N SER A 283 0.96 12.03 29.15
CA SER A 283 0.48 13.35 29.53
C SER A 283 0.32 14.32 28.34
N ASP A 284 1.25 14.29 27.36
CA ASP A 284 1.13 15.05 26.12
C ASP A 284 0.31 14.31 25.04
N LYS A 285 -0.55 15.05 24.35
CA LYS A 285 -1.44 14.56 23.29
C LYS A 285 -0.71 14.03 22.04
N PHE A 286 0.47 14.53 21.71
CA PHE A 286 1.26 14.00 20.58
C PHE A 286 1.98 12.72 21.01
N ARG A 287 2.73 12.75 22.12
CA ARG A 287 3.40 11.58 22.72
C ARG A 287 2.42 10.43 22.97
N ARG A 288 1.29 10.69 23.61
CA ARG A 288 0.21 9.71 23.86
C ARG A 288 -0.32 9.07 22.58
N GLN A 289 -0.40 9.80 21.47
CA GLN A 289 -0.80 9.21 20.18
C GLN A 289 0.31 8.34 19.58
N VAL A 290 1.59 8.72 19.71
CA VAL A 290 2.72 7.87 19.26
C VAL A 290 2.79 6.59 20.12
N LEU A 291 2.58 6.69 21.43
CA LEU A 291 2.49 5.53 22.33
C LEU A 291 1.35 4.61 21.92
N ILE A 292 0.14 5.13 21.67
CA ILE A 292 -0.98 4.33 21.15
C ILE A 292 -0.58 3.61 19.85
N ASP A 293 0.04 4.33 18.92
CA ASP A 293 0.44 3.75 17.63
C ASP A 293 1.45 2.60 17.82
N GLN A 294 2.46 2.78 18.69
CA GLN A 294 3.46 1.72 18.96
C GLN A 294 2.93 0.55 19.78
N MET A 295 2.01 0.77 20.74
CA MET A 295 1.34 -0.33 21.43
C MET A 295 0.48 -1.17 20.45
N ILE A 296 -0.10 -0.54 19.43
CA ILE A 296 -0.80 -1.27 18.36
C ILE A 296 0.19 -2.03 17.48
N ASP A 297 1.26 -1.38 17.01
CA ASP A 297 2.24 -1.99 16.10
C ASP A 297 2.98 -3.18 16.75
N VAL A 298 3.32 -3.09 18.05
CA VAL A 298 3.84 -4.22 18.84
C VAL A 298 2.75 -5.29 19.05
N GLY A 299 1.52 -4.87 19.40
CA GLY A 299 0.40 -5.75 19.70
C GLY A 299 -0.02 -6.67 18.54
N ILE A 300 0.22 -6.28 17.28
CA ILE A 300 -0.04 -7.10 16.07
C ILE A 300 0.62 -8.49 16.17
N ASN A 301 1.82 -8.56 16.75
CA ASN A 301 2.66 -9.77 16.75
C ASN A 301 2.48 -10.62 18.03
N LEU A 302 1.79 -10.10 19.05
CA LEU A 302 1.61 -10.76 20.34
C LEU A 302 0.37 -11.66 20.36
N LYS A 303 0.46 -12.75 21.13
CA LYS A 303 -0.64 -13.70 21.38
C LYS A 303 -0.62 -14.12 22.85
N GLY A 304 -1.73 -14.64 23.35
CA GLY A 304 -1.84 -15.14 24.73
C GLY A 304 -1.62 -14.05 25.79
N GLU A 305 -0.96 -14.42 26.88
CA GLU A 305 -0.79 -13.62 28.10
C GLU A 305 -0.09 -12.28 27.83
N THR A 306 0.94 -12.24 26.98
CA THR A 306 1.66 -11.00 26.62
C THR A 306 0.74 -9.97 25.94
N SER A 307 -0.24 -10.42 25.16
CA SER A 307 -1.27 -9.53 24.59
C SER A 307 -2.23 -9.03 25.67
N GLN A 308 -2.64 -9.89 26.61
CA GLN A 308 -3.49 -9.49 27.73
C GLN A 308 -2.80 -8.46 28.65
N LYS A 309 -1.51 -8.64 28.94
CA LYS A 309 -0.67 -7.71 29.70
C LYS A 309 -0.55 -6.34 29.01
N LEU A 310 -0.42 -6.32 27.67
CA LEU A 310 -0.42 -5.08 26.90
C LEU A 310 -1.78 -4.36 26.92
N ASN A 311 -2.87 -5.13 26.76
CA ASN A 311 -4.24 -4.60 26.82
C ASN A 311 -4.60 -4.06 28.22
N ALA A 312 -4.06 -4.66 29.28
CA ALA A 312 -4.20 -4.17 30.65
C ALA A 312 -3.51 -2.81 30.83
N LEU A 313 -2.25 -2.66 30.42
CA LEU A 313 -1.53 -1.38 30.44
C LEU A 313 -2.27 -0.31 29.61
N TYR A 314 -2.79 -0.68 28.44
CA TYR A 314 -3.56 0.22 27.57
C TYR A 314 -4.87 0.72 28.22
N ARG A 315 -5.50 -0.11 29.08
CA ARG A 315 -6.65 0.30 29.89
C ARG A 315 -6.22 1.15 31.10
N GLU A 316 -5.16 0.79 31.82
CA GLU A 316 -4.63 1.54 32.98
C GLU A 316 -4.25 2.99 32.60
N LEU A 317 -3.55 3.18 31.48
CA LEU A 317 -3.14 4.49 30.95
C LEU A 317 -4.31 5.30 30.34
N GLY A 318 -5.55 4.81 30.46
CA GLY A 318 -6.76 5.46 29.96
C GLY A 318 -6.79 5.65 28.44
N LEU A 319 -5.93 4.96 27.67
CA LEU A 319 -5.75 5.18 26.23
C LEU A 319 -7.00 4.77 25.44
N HIS A 320 -7.68 3.73 25.91
CA HIS A 320 -8.99 3.28 25.40
C HIS A 320 -10.02 4.40 25.28
N LEU A 321 -10.05 5.35 26.20
CA LEU A 321 -10.99 6.48 26.17
C LEU A 321 -10.75 7.41 24.97
N ASP A 322 -9.49 7.60 24.54
CA ASP A 322 -9.19 8.35 23.33
C ASP A 322 -9.67 7.60 22.08
N SER A 323 -9.48 6.29 22.03
CA SER A 323 -9.88 5.47 20.87
C SER A 323 -11.40 5.35 20.74
N ILE A 324 -12.13 5.22 21.85
CA ILE A 324 -13.59 5.34 21.89
C ILE A 324 -14.02 6.74 21.40
N LYS A 325 -13.32 7.80 21.82
CA LYS A 325 -13.59 9.18 21.36
C LYS A 325 -13.26 9.41 19.89
N ARG A 326 -12.24 8.73 19.33
CA ARG A 326 -11.93 8.72 17.88
C ARG A 326 -13.01 7.95 17.09
N ALA A 327 -13.47 6.80 17.60
CA ALA A 327 -14.52 5.97 16.99
C ALA A 327 -15.86 6.73 16.83
N HIS A 328 -16.19 7.63 17.77
CA HIS A 328 -17.39 8.47 17.72
C HIS A 328 -17.20 9.83 17.01
N ASP A 329 -15.99 10.21 16.58
CA ASP A 329 -15.74 11.48 15.87
C ASP A 329 -16.44 11.48 14.50
N PHE A 330 -17.10 12.58 14.13
CA PHE A 330 -17.84 12.70 12.86
C PHE A 330 -16.97 12.47 11.61
N ARG A 331 -15.64 12.64 11.70
CA ARG A 331 -14.70 12.42 10.59
C ARG A 331 -14.42 10.94 10.40
N TRP A 332 -14.83 10.41 9.24
CA TRP A 332 -14.61 9.02 8.83
C TRP A 332 -13.16 8.51 9.04
N HIS A 333 -12.15 9.33 8.73
CA HIS A 333 -10.73 8.95 8.91
C HIS A 333 -10.32 8.79 10.39
N LYS A 334 -11.03 9.45 11.32
CA LYS A 334 -10.84 9.25 12.76
C LYS A 334 -11.62 8.07 13.28
N LYS A 335 -12.83 7.81 12.76
CA LYS A 335 -13.57 6.58 13.04
C LYS A 335 -12.74 5.35 12.69
N ILE A 336 -12.21 5.31 11.46
CA ILE A 336 -11.29 4.26 11.00
C ILE A 336 -10.15 4.06 12.01
N LYS A 337 -9.45 5.14 12.43
CA LYS A 337 -8.36 5.00 13.39
C LYS A 337 -8.84 4.48 14.75
N GLY A 338 -9.95 4.99 15.28
CA GLY A 338 -10.53 4.51 16.52
C GLY A 338 -10.95 3.04 16.46
N PHE A 339 -11.66 2.63 15.40
CA PHE A 339 -12.05 1.24 15.18
C PHE A 339 -10.83 0.32 15.11
N ARG A 340 -9.80 0.71 14.34
CA ARG A 340 -8.53 0.00 14.26
C ARG A 340 -7.88 -0.15 15.63
N GLU A 341 -7.66 0.96 16.34
CA GLU A 341 -7.06 0.98 17.69
C GLU A 341 -7.79 0.04 18.66
N LEU A 342 -9.13 0.10 18.69
CA LEU A 342 -9.96 -0.75 19.54
C LEU A 342 -9.92 -2.24 19.12
N SER A 343 -9.87 -2.53 17.81
CA SER A 343 -9.87 -3.89 17.26
C SER A 343 -8.58 -4.69 17.52
N PHE A 344 -7.44 -4.02 17.66
CA PHE A 344 -6.17 -4.66 18.03
C PHE A 344 -6.03 -4.83 19.56
N MET A 345 -6.64 -3.93 20.35
CA MET A 345 -6.64 -3.98 21.82
C MET A 345 -7.77 -4.83 22.42
N ASN A 346 -8.59 -5.47 21.58
CA ASN A 346 -9.80 -6.24 21.94
C ASN A 346 -10.78 -5.44 22.84
N ILE A 347 -11.10 -4.20 22.43
CA ILE A 347 -11.98 -3.29 23.16
C ILE A 347 -13.33 -3.18 22.43
N LYS A 348 -14.39 -3.72 23.04
CA LYS A 348 -15.73 -3.88 22.43
C LYS A 348 -16.66 -2.69 22.71
N ASP A 349 -16.17 -1.74 23.49
CA ASP A 349 -16.88 -0.62 24.10
C ASP A 349 -17.50 0.33 23.05
N ALA A 350 -17.00 0.34 21.80
CA ALA A 350 -17.55 1.13 20.68
C ALA A 350 -18.29 0.29 19.61
N ASN A 351 -18.52 -1.01 19.82
CA ASN A 351 -19.17 -1.91 18.85
C ASN A 351 -20.45 -1.33 18.22
N PRO A 352 -21.38 -0.65 18.95
CA PRO A 352 -22.57 -0.06 18.33
C PRO A 352 -22.28 0.95 17.20
N GLU A 353 -21.23 1.75 17.33
CA GLU A 353 -20.82 2.72 16.30
C GLU A 353 -20.08 2.03 15.14
N ILE A 354 -19.40 0.89 15.39
CA ILE A 354 -18.82 0.03 14.35
C ILE A 354 -19.94 -0.63 13.52
N TYR A 355 -20.94 -1.25 14.14
CA TYR A 355 -22.11 -1.81 13.45
C TYR A 355 -22.85 -0.77 12.61
N LYS A 356 -23.01 0.46 13.13
CA LYS A 356 -23.58 1.60 12.40
C LYS A 356 -22.73 2.04 11.20
N ALA A 357 -21.41 1.88 11.26
CA ALA A 357 -20.50 2.21 10.17
C ALA A 357 -20.51 1.20 9.01
N LEU A 358 -20.94 -0.05 9.23
CA LEU A 358 -21.08 -1.10 8.21
C LEU A 358 -21.92 -0.66 6.99
N ASN A 359 -22.91 0.22 7.19
CA ASN A 359 -23.82 0.67 6.16
C ASN A 359 -23.54 2.11 5.69
N SER A 360 -22.37 2.65 6.04
CA SER A 360 -21.94 3.99 5.64
C SER A 360 -21.66 4.10 4.13
N SER A 361 -21.78 5.32 3.59
CA SER A 361 -21.49 5.60 2.18
C SER A 361 -20.00 5.48 1.84
N ASN A 362 -19.10 5.62 2.81
CA ASN A 362 -17.65 5.53 2.61
C ASN A 362 -17.20 4.07 2.71
N GLU A 363 -16.71 3.52 1.60
CA GLU A 363 -16.24 2.14 1.48
C GLU A 363 -15.07 1.81 2.40
N ILE A 364 -14.11 2.73 2.58
CA ILE A 364 -12.97 2.52 3.48
C ILE A 364 -13.45 2.42 4.94
N LEU A 365 -14.48 3.19 5.31
CA LEU A 365 -15.10 3.13 6.64
C LEU A 365 -15.92 1.85 6.85
N ARG A 366 -16.63 1.36 5.82
CA ARG A 366 -17.29 0.04 5.87
C ARG A 366 -16.28 -1.09 6.05
N MET A 367 -15.24 -1.12 5.21
CA MET A 367 -14.22 -2.16 5.21
C MET A 367 -13.49 -2.23 6.56
N GLU A 368 -13.06 -1.09 7.13
CA GLU A 368 -12.45 -1.09 8.48
C GLU A 368 -13.44 -1.57 9.55
N ALA A 369 -14.74 -1.21 9.45
CA ALA A 369 -15.75 -1.69 10.39
C ALA A 369 -15.99 -3.21 10.28
N GLN A 370 -16.00 -3.76 9.07
CA GLN A 370 -16.06 -5.21 8.82
C GLN A 370 -14.84 -5.92 9.44
N ILE A 371 -13.62 -5.45 9.15
CA ILE A 371 -12.37 -5.98 9.72
C ILE A 371 -12.40 -5.91 11.25
N ALA A 372 -12.82 -4.77 11.83
CA ALA A 372 -12.88 -4.59 13.27
C ALA A 372 -13.84 -5.58 13.95
N LEU A 373 -15.04 -5.81 13.40
CA LEU A 373 -15.98 -6.79 13.96
C LEU A 373 -15.48 -8.23 13.84
N VAL A 374 -14.79 -8.59 12.74
CA VAL A 374 -14.15 -9.91 12.60
C VAL A 374 -13.08 -10.14 13.67
N ARG A 375 -12.32 -9.10 14.04
CA ARG A 375 -11.30 -9.17 15.11
C ARG A 375 -11.90 -9.11 16.53
N LEU A 376 -13.04 -8.45 16.71
CA LEU A 376 -13.70 -8.22 18.01
C LEU A 376 -14.76 -9.28 18.38
N SER A 377 -15.03 -10.27 17.53
CA SER A 377 -16.01 -11.33 17.79
C SER A 377 -15.33 -12.62 18.28
N ASP A 378 -15.73 -13.12 19.45
CA ASP A 378 -15.15 -14.34 20.05
C ASP A 378 -15.77 -15.65 19.52
N LYS A 379 -16.90 -15.56 18.79
CA LYS A 379 -17.74 -16.73 18.43
C LYS A 379 -18.15 -16.76 16.98
N GLU A 380 -18.70 -15.66 16.46
CA GLU A 380 -19.23 -15.57 15.10
C GLU A 380 -18.67 -14.33 14.40
N PRO A 381 -17.47 -14.42 13.77
CA PRO A 381 -16.81 -13.25 13.18
C PRO A 381 -17.52 -12.67 11.95
N PHE A 382 -18.47 -13.42 11.37
CA PHE A 382 -19.14 -13.10 10.11
C PHE A 382 -20.59 -12.63 10.29
N GLU A 383 -21.09 -12.51 11.52
CA GLU A 383 -22.49 -12.12 11.78
C GLU A 383 -22.81 -10.68 11.32
N PHE A 384 -21.80 -9.84 11.07
CA PHE A 384 -22.00 -8.55 10.42
C PHE A 384 -22.56 -8.67 8.99
N LEU A 385 -22.38 -9.81 8.29
CA LEU A 385 -22.93 -10.04 6.95
C LEU A 385 -24.48 -9.98 6.96
N SER A 386 -25.10 -10.46 8.03
CA SER A 386 -26.56 -10.37 8.28
C SER A 386 -27.04 -8.91 8.40
N HIS A 387 -26.14 -7.97 8.66
CA HIS A 387 -26.40 -6.56 8.92
C HIS A 387 -26.05 -5.65 7.72
N LEU A 388 -25.58 -6.20 6.60
CA LEU A 388 -25.18 -5.42 5.41
C LEU A 388 -26.37 -5.08 4.50
N THR A 389 -26.87 -3.85 4.60
CA THR A 389 -27.88 -3.28 3.69
C THR A 389 -27.27 -2.59 2.46
N LYS A 390 -25.94 -2.45 2.41
CA LYS A 390 -25.19 -1.91 1.26
C LYS A 390 -24.55 -3.04 0.44
N PRO A 391 -24.38 -2.87 -0.89
CA PRO A 391 -23.65 -3.84 -1.70
C PRO A 391 -22.26 -4.10 -1.13
N PHE A 392 -21.97 -5.37 -0.86
CA PHE A 392 -20.72 -5.87 -0.32
C PHE A 392 -19.70 -5.96 -1.46
N SER A 393 -18.70 -5.07 -1.47
CA SER A 393 -17.88 -4.82 -2.66
C SER A 393 -16.94 -5.99 -2.97
N LEU A 394 -16.46 -6.11 -4.22
CA LEU A 394 -15.51 -7.17 -4.58
C LEU A 394 -14.19 -7.04 -3.80
N TRP A 395 -13.78 -5.81 -3.46
CA TRP A 395 -12.59 -5.57 -2.65
C TRP A 395 -12.84 -5.91 -1.17
N GLU A 396 -14.01 -5.56 -0.62
CA GLU A 396 -14.45 -5.98 0.71
C GLU A 396 -14.48 -7.53 0.83
N GLN A 397 -15.01 -8.22 -0.19
CA GLN A 397 -15.03 -9.70 -0.30
C GLN A 397 -13.61 -10.32 -0.32
N ILE A 398 -12.71 -9.80 -1.16
CA ILE A 398 -11.33 -10.30 -1.26
C ILE A 398 -10.57 -10.09 0.07
N THR A 399 -10.73 -8.91 0.68
CA THR A 399 -10.11 -8.57 1.96
C THR A 399 -10.59 -9.52 3.07
N LEU A 400 -11.90 -9.78 3.13
CA LEU A 400 -12.49 -10.70 4.11
C LEU A 400 -12.01 -12.16 3.92
N HIS A 401 -11.88 -12.61 2.67
CA HIS A 401 -11.33 -13.92 2.34
C HIS A 401 -9.85 -14.06 2.75
N GLN A 402 -9.02 -13.05 2.46
CA GLN A 402 -7.62 -13.00 2.91
C GLN A 402 -7.52 -13.05 4.44
N LEU A 403 -8.44 -12.39 5.16
CA LEU A 403 -8.48 -12.37 6.61
C LEU A 403 -8.77 -13.77 7.19
N ILE A 404 -9.70 -14.54 6.62
CA ILE A 404 -9.95 -15.95 7.01
C ILE A 404 -8.66 -16.77 6.94
N ILE A 405 -7.97 -16.72 5.80
CA ILE A 405 -6.75 -17.51 5.53
C ILE A 405 -5.59 -17.06 6.42
N GLN A 406 -5.31 -15.75 6.49
CA GLN A 406 -4.14 -15.22 7.20
C GLN A 406 -4.21 -15.44 8.72
N HIS A 407 -5.43 -15.44 9.29
CA HIS A 407 -5.63 -15.60 10.73
C HIS A 407 -6.16 -16.98 11.14
N ASN A 408 -6.27 -17.94 10.21
CA ASN A 408 -6.81 -19.30 10.45
C ASN A 408 -8.14 -19.28 11.21
N ILE A 409 -9.04 -18.38 10.81
CA ILE A 409 -10.34 -18.20 11.49
C ILE A 409 -11.22 -19.43 11.20
N PRO A 410 -11.93 -20.00 12.20
CA PRO A 410 -12.86 -21.09 11.98
C PRO A 410 -13.90 -20.72 10.91
N VAL A 411 -13.92 -21.50 9.83
CA VAL A 411 -14.74 -21.23 8.65
C VAL A 411 -16.23 -21.40 9.02
N PRO A 412 -17.07 -20.36 8.89
CA PRO A 412 -18.49 -20.46 9.23
C PRO A 412 -19.26 -21.27 8.18
N LEU A 413 -20.42 -21.81 8.54
CA LEU A 413 -21.34 -22.42 7.57
C LEU A 413 -22.04 -21.31 6.75
N PHE A 414 -21.48 -21.00 5.59
CA PHE A 414 -21.90 -19.85 4.76
C PHE A 414 -23.34 -19.96 4.24
N LYS A 415 -23.93 -21.16 4.28
CA LYS A 415 -25.36 -21.40 4.01
C LYS A 415 -26.32 -20.52 4.83
N LYS A 416 -25.89 -19.99 5.99
CA LYS A 416 -26.62 -18.98 6.76
C LYS A 416 -27.06 -17.76 5.93
N TRP A 417 -26.21 -17.28 5.02
CA TRP A 417 -26.42 -16.01 4.31
C TRP A 417 -26.97 -16.16 2.89
N LEU A 418 -27.26 -17.39 2.43
CA LEU A 418 -27.84 -17.64 1.12
C LEU A 418 -29.27 -17.11 0.95
N ASN A 419 -29.97 -16.87 2.06
CA ASN A 419 -31.32 -16.27 2.10
C ASN A 419 -31.29 -14.77 2.42
N SER A 420 -30.11 -14.12 2.39
CA SER A 420 -30.03 -12.67 2.61
C SER A 420 -30.61 -11.89 1.43
N THR A 421 -31.26 -10.76 1.72
CA THR A 421 -31.88 -9.88 0.71
C THR A 421 -30.87 -9.14 -0.17
N ASN A 422 -29.58 -9.18 0.21
CA ASN A 422 -28.49 -8.49 -0.46
C ASN A 422 -27.79 -9.46 -1.43
N PRO A 423 -27.99 -9.34 -2.76
CA PRO A 423 -27.48 -10.32 -3.71
C PRO A 423 -25.96 -10.46 -3.66
N THR A 424 -25.22 -9.39 -3.32
CA THR A 424 -23.76 -9.43 -3.21
C THR A 424 -23.27 -10.26 -2.01
N VAL A 425 -24.04 -10.32 -0.93
CA VAL A 425 -23.76 -11.18 0.24
C VAL A 425 -24.06 -12.64 -0.09
N VAL A 426 -25.17 -12.90 -0.81
CA VAL A 426 -25.46 -14.25 -1.35
C VAL A 426 -24.36 -14.72 -2.31
N MET A 427 -23.87 -13.85 -3.21
CA MET A 427 -22.76 -14.17 -4.11
C MET A 427 -21.46 -14.47 -3.36
N PHE A 428 -21.16 -13.73 -2.28
CA PHE A 428 -20.01 -14.05 -1.43
C PHE A 428 -20.18 -15.40 -0.72
N ALA A 429 -21.35 -15.66 -0.13
CA ALA A 429 -21.64 -16.94 0.52
C ALA A 429 -21.48 -18.12 -0.45
N LEU A 430 -22.01 -18.02 -1.68
CA LEU A 430 -21.81 -19.02 -2.74
C LEU A 430 -20.32 -19.23 -3.09
N ARG A 431 -19.54 -18.15 -3.22
CA ARG A 431 -18.09 -18.23 -3.48
C ARG A 431 -17.35 -18.95 -2.37
N MET A 432 -17.65 -18.65 -1.11
CA MET A 432 -17.02 -19.29 0.05
C MET A 432 -17.47 -20.75 0.23
N ILE A 433 -18.74 -21.08 -0.09
CA ILE A 433 -19.23 -22.47 -0.14
C ILE A 433 -18.41 -23.30 -1.14
N ARG A 434 -18.09 -22.75 -2.31
CA ARG A 434 -17.21 -23.42 -3.29
C ARG A 434 -15.77 -23.55 -2.78
N GLU A 435 -15.18 -22.45 -2.32
CA GLU A 435 -13.77 -22.40 -1.91
C GLU A 435 -13.47 -23.38 -0.76
N PHE A 436 -14.31 -23.36 0.27
CA PHE A 436 -14.21 -24.26 1.44
C PHE A 436 -14.98 -25.58 1.27
N LYS A 437 -15.52 -25.86 0.07
CA LYS A 437 -16.20 -27.11 -0.32
C LYS A 437 -17.28 -27.57 0.67
N GLN A 438 -18.20 -26.66 1.01
CA GLN A 438 -19.29 -26.90 1.97
C GLN A 438 -20.43 -27.70 1.34
N TYR A 439 -20.24 -29.02 1.17
CA TYR A 439 -21.24 -29.94 0.63
C TYR A 439 -22.55 -29.96 1.44
N ASP A 440 -22.49 -29.68 2.74
CA ASP A 440 -23.65 -29.58 3.65
C ASP A 440 -24.57 -28.36 3.37
N ALA A 441 -24.19 -27.52 2.40
CA ALA A 441 -25.00 -26.42 1.89
C ALA A 441 -25.92 -26.81 0.72
N GLU A 442 -25.84 -28.04 0.17
CA GLU A 442 -26.55 -28.45 -1.06
C GLU A 442 -28.04 -28.10 -1.06
N TYR A 443 -28.78 -28.44 0.00
CA TYR A 443 -30.21 -28.10 0.12
C TYR A 443 -30.49 -26.60 -0.01
N ALA A 444 -29.60 -25.76 0.55
CA ALA A 444 -29.75 -24.31 0.54
C ALA A 444 -29.34 -23.71 -0.82
N VAL A 445 -28.23 -24.17 -1.42
CA VAL A 445 -27.82 -23.79 -2.78
C VAL A 445 -28.93 -24.09 -3.79
N ARG A 446 -29.64 -25.21 -3.62
CA ARG A 446 -30.81 -25.57 -4.44
C ARG A 446 -31.95 -24.54 -4.36
N GLN A 447 -32.16 -23.89 -3.22
CA GLN A 447 -33.13 -22.80 -3.10
C GLN A 447 -32.60 -21.51 -3.75
N THR A 448 -31.31 -21.23 -3.65
CA THR A 448 -30.65 -20.07 -4.29
C THR A 448 -30.74 -20.07 -5.82
N LEU A 449 -30.99 -21.23 -6.44
CA LEU A 449 -31.33 -21.34 -7.87
C LEU A 449 -32.63 -20.63 -8.26
N LEU A 450 -33.49 -20.28 -7.29
CA LEU A 450 -34.75 -19.56 -7.48
C LEU A 450 -34.66 -18.08 -7.09
N TYR A 451 -33.47 -17.56 -6.78
CA TYR A 451 -33.26 -16.19 -6.30
C TYR A 451 -33.52 -15.14 -7.41
N ASP A 452 -34.13 -13.99 -7.08
CA ASP A 452 -34.60 -13.00 -8.07
C ASP A 452 -33.52 -12.46 -9.03
N SER A 453 -32.29 -12.30 -8.55
CA SER A 453 -31.16 -11.78 -9.34
C SER A 453 -30.55 -12.86 -10.26
N PRO A 454 -30.50 -12.66 -11.59
CA PRO A 454 -29.90 -13.62 -12.52
C PRO A 454 -28.43 -13.94 -12.21
N ALA A 455 -27.63 -12.94 -11.83
CA ALA A 455 -26.23 -13.13 -11.46
C ALA A 455 -26.02 -14.01 -10.21
N VAL A 456 -27.01 -14.05 -9.31
CA VAL A 456 -27.03 -14.98 -8.16
C VAL A 456 -27.36 -16.39 -8.64
N ARG A 457 -28.38 -16.55 -9.51
CA ARG A 457 -28.77 -17.86 -10.06
C ARG A 457 -27.64 -18.49 -10.88
N GLN A 458 -27.03 -17.74 -11.80
CA GLN A 458 -25.89 -18.19 -12.59
C GLN A 458 -24.73 -18.69 -11.70
N LEU A 459 -24.40 -17.95 -10.64
CA LEU A 459 -23.36 -18.36 -9.69
C LEU A 459 -23.78 -19.57 -8.84
N ALA A 460 -25.04 -19.66 -8.42
CA ALA A 460 -25.56 -20.84 -7.71
C ALA A 460 -25.52 -22.11 -8.58
N VAL A 461 -25.84 -21.97 -9.87
CA VAL A 461 -25.70 -23.04 -10.87
C VAL A 461 -24.23 -23.47 -11.02
N GLN A 462 -23.32 -22.51 -11.17
CA GLN A 462 -21.88 -22.79 -11.27
C GLN A 462 -21.38 -23.53 -10.02
N VAL A 463 -21.70 -23.04 -8.82
CA VAL A 463 -21.26 -23.65 -7.55
C VAL A 463 -21.87 -25.05 -7.34
N ALA A 464 -23.14 -25.25 -7.70
CA ALA A 464 -23.76 -26.58 -7.66
C ALA A 464 -23.05 -27.58 -8.60
N GLY A 465 -22.70 -27.16 -9.82
CA GLY A 465 -21.91 -27.97 -10.75
C GLY A 465 -20.49 -28.25 -10.27
N ASP A 466 -19.80 -27.23 -9.74
CA ASP A 466 -18.42 -27.35 -9.23
C ASP A 466 -18.33 -28.29 -8.01
N LEU A 467 -19.36 -28.30 -7.15
CA LEU A 467 -19.46 -29.19 -5.97
C LEU A 467 -20.25 -30.49 -6.23
N LYS A 468 -20.72 -30.71 -7.47
CA LYS A 468 -21.48 -31.89 -7.92
C LYS A 468 -22.77 -32.19 -7.13
N MET A 469 -23.51 -31.14 -6.77
CA MET A 469 -24.75 -31.16 -5.99
C MET A 469 -25.95 -31.72 -6.79
N ARG A 470 -25.97 -33.04 -7.05
CA ARG A 470 -26.96 -33.71 -7.92
C ARG A 470 -28.42 -33.39 -7.63
N SER A 471 -28.82 -33.09 -6.39
CA SER A 471 -30.22 -32.78 -6.07
C SER A 471 -30.72 -31.46 -6.68
N THR A 472 -29.84 -30.65 -7.29
CA THR A 472 -30.21 -29.45 -8.04
C THR A 472 -30.70 -29.73 -9.46
N LEU A 473 -30.39 -30.89 -10.05
CA LEU A 473 -30.60 -31.17 -11.48
C LEU A 473 -32.08 -30.99 -11.91
N ASP A 474 -33.04 -31.49 -11.14
CA ASP A 474 -34.48 -31.30 -11.37
C ASP A 474 -34.88 -29.81 -11.32
N THR A 475 -34.27 -29.05 -10.41
CA THR A 475 -34.56 -27.62 -10.26
C THR A 475 -34.04 -26.84 -11.46
N MET A 476 -32.80 -27.13 -11.89
CA MET A 476 -32.18 -26.57 -13.10
C MET A 476 -33.01 -26.87 -14.35
N LYS A 477 -33.41 -28.14 -14.54
CA LYS A 477 -34.26 -28.60 -15.65
C LYS A 477 -35.62 -27.89 -15.69
N ARG A 478 -36.22 -27.62 -14.53
CA ARG A 478 -37.51 -26.90 -14.43
C ARG A 478 -37.37 -25.42 -14.81
N ILE A 479 -36.38 -24.72 -14.25
CA ILE A 479 -36.25 -23.26 -14.43
C ILE A 479 -35.69 -22.86 -15.78
N TYR A 480 -34.99 -23.76 -16.48
CA TYR A 480 -34.19 -23.49 -17.69
C TYR A 480 -34.85 -22.55 -18.70
N LYS A 481 -36.12 -22.79 -19.08
CA LYS A 481 -36.84 -21.99 -20.08
C LYS A 481 -37.12 -20.54 -19.69
N GLU A 482 -37.01 -20.22 -18.40
CA GLU A 482 -37.31 -18.91 -17.81
C GLU A 482 -36.03 -18.11 -17.52
N GLN A 483 -34.87 -18.62 -17.92
CA GLN A 483 -33.56 -18.04 -17.63
C GLN A 483 -32.98 -17.21 -18.78
N ASP A 484 -32.01 -16.36 -18.43
CA ASP A 484 -31.18 -15.68 -19.42
C ASP A 484 -30.15 -16.64 -20.02
N TYR A 485 -29.65 -16.27 -21.21
CA TYR A 485 -28.66 -17.04 -21.97
C TYR A 485 -27.47 -17.56 -21.14
N ASN A 486 -26.90 -16.72 -20.25
CA ASN A 486 -25.70 -17.09 -19.49
C ASN A 486 -26.01 -18.12 -18.40
N THR A 487 -27.20 -18.03 -17.81
CA THR A 487 -27.71 -19.01 -16.85
C THR A 487 -28.11 -20.30 -17.55
N CYS A 488 -28.75 -20.26 -18.74
CA CYS A 488 -29.01 -21.45 -19.56
C CYS A 488 -27.71 -22.21 -19.90
N LEU A 489 -26.71 -21.48 -20.41
CA LEU A 489 -25.40 -22.02 -20.75
C LEU A 489 -24.71 -22.69 -19.55
N GLU A 490 -24.69 -22.02 -18.39
CA GLU A 490 -24.07 -22.57 -17.18
C GLU A 490 -24.90 -23.73 -16.58
N ILE A 491 -26.22 -23.79 -16.79
CA ILE A 491 -27.05 -24.96 -16.42
C ILE A 491 -26.58 -26.20 -17.19
N ILE A 492 -26.40 -26.09 -18.51
CA ILE A 492 -25.94 -27.21 -19.33
C ILE A 492 -24.52 -27.65 -18.94
N ARG A 493 -23.62 -26.69 -18.67
CA ARG A 493 -22.28 -26.98 -18.11
C ARG A 493 -22.35 -27.65 -16.75
N ALA A 494 -23.23 -27.21 -15.85
CA ALA A 494 -23.39 -27.80 -14.53
C ALA A 494 -23.94 -29.24 -14.61
N MET A 495 -24.90 -29.51 -15.52
CA MET A 495 -25.33 -30.87 -15.84
C MET A 495 -24.18 -31.71 -16.40
N GLY A 496 -23.33 -31.15 -17.27
CA GLY A 496 -22.13 -31.82 -17.75
C GLY A 496 -21.07 -32.11 -16.67
N LYS A 497 -21.00 -31.32 -15.59
CA LYS A 497 -20.19 -31.60 -14.39
C LYS A 497 -20.83 -32.66 -13.47
N MET A 498 -22.12 -32.94 -13.64
CA MET A 498 -22.97 -33.81 -12.80
C MET A 498 -23.69 -34.90 -13.62
N PRO A 499 -22.98 -35.88 -14.19
CA PRO A 499 -23.60 -36.91 -15.02
C PRO A 499 -24.69 -37.71 -14.29
N ASP A 500 -25.83 -37.87 -14.96
CA ASP A 500 -27.01 -38.62 -14.55
C ASP A 500 -27.82 -38.97 -15.82
N PRO A 501 -27.88 -40.26 -16.24
CA PRO A 501 -28.57 -40.68 -17.45
C PRO A 501 -30.05 -40.26 -17.54
N SER A 502 -30.71 -40.03 -16.40
CA SER A 502 -32.12 -39.58 -16.33
C SER A 502 -32.34 -38.24 -17.05
N TYR A 503 -31.28 -37.46 -17.25
CA TYR A 503 -31.31 -36.13 -17.88
C TYR A 503 -30.90 -36.14 -19.36
N LEU A 504 -30.47 -37.28 -19.91
CA LEU A 504 -30.13 -37.39 -21.34
C LEU A 504 -31.31 -37.03 -22.25
N GLY A 505 -32.54 -37.32 -21.83
CA GLY A 505 -33.76 -36.89 -22.56
C GLY A 505 -33.96 -35.37 -22.59
N PHE A 506 -33.49 -34.65 -21.56
CA PHE A 506 -33.52 -33.18 -21.53
C PHE A 506 -32.37 -32.57 -22.34
N LEU A 507 -31.14 -33.09 -22.19
CA LEU A 507 -29.98 -32.59 -22.96
C LEU A 507 -30.18 -32.76 -24.47
N LYS A 508 -30.82 -33.85 -24.91
CA LYS A 508 -31.25 -34.04 -26.30
C LYS A 508 -32.29 -33.00 -26.73
N LEU A 509 -33.33 -32.77 -25.91
CA LEU A 509 -34.34 -31.75 -26.19
C LEU A 509 -33.76 -30.32 -26.32
N VAL A 510 -32.69 -30.01 -25.58
CA VAL A 510 -31.92 -28.76 -25.70
C VAL A 510 -31.17 -28.71 -27.03
N LEU A 511 -30.39 -29.75 -27.35
CA LEU A 511 -29.69 -29.88 -28.64
C LEU A 511 -30.64 -29.82 -29.87
N ASP A 512 -31.87 -30.31 -29.72
CA ASP A 512 -32.89 -30.31 -30.77
C ASP A 512 -33.56 -28.95 -30.97
N LYS A 513 -33.69 -28.13 -29.90
CA LYS A 513 -34.56 -26.93 -29.89
C LYS A 513 -33.86 -25.59 -29.72
N GLU A 514 -32.67 -25.56 -29.14
CA GLU A 514 -31.85 -24.35 -29.15
C GLU A 514 -31.27 -24.16 -30.55
N ASP A 515 -31.20 -22.91 -31.01
CA ASP A 515 -30.51 -22.53 -32.26
C ASP A 515 -29.09 -22.01 -32.00
N ASP A 516 -28.73 -21.71 -30.75
CA ASP A 516 -27.37 -21.27 -30.39
C ASP A 516 -26.36 -22.42 -30.39
N VAL A 517 -25.34 -22.28 -31.24
CA VAL A 517 -24.29 -23.27 -31.44
C VAL A 517 -23.48 -23.51 -30.17
N GLN A 518 -23.30 -22.51 -29.31
CA GLN A 518 -22.52 -22.68 -28.08
C GLN A 518 -23.29 -23.51 -27.03
N ILE A 519 -24.58 -23.26 -26.84
CA ILE A 519 -25.43 -24.12 -25.99
C ILE A 519 -25.50 -25.54 -26.56
N GLN A 520 -25.64 -25.71 -27.88
CA GLN A 520 -25.60 -27.03 -28.54
C GLN A 520 -24.27 -27.77 -28.29
N ILE A 521 -23.12 -27.08 -28.36
CA ILE A 521 -21.79 -27.64 -28.05
C ILE A 521 -21.70 -28.09 -26.59
N GLU A 522 -22.12 -27.26 -25.63
CA GLU A 522 -22.11 -27.66 -24.21
C GLU A 522 -23.10 -28.79 -23.93
N ALA A 523 -24.23 -28.87 -24.65
CA ALA A 523 -25.18 -29.97 -24.53
C ALA A 523 -24.61 -31.31 -25.02
N VAL A 524 -23.87 -31.31 -26.15
CA VAL A 524 -23.16 -32.49 -26.64
C VAL A 524 -22.08 -32.94 -25.65
N LYS A 525 -21.28 -32.02 -25.09
CA LYS A 525 -20.31 -32.34 -24.02
C LYS A 525 -20.98 -32.89 -22.77
N ALA A 526 -22.10 -32.31 -22.35
CA ALA A 526 -22.86 -32.80 -21.20
C ALA A 526 -23.39 -34.22 -21.45
N ILE A 527 -23.79 -34.55 -22.68
CA ILE A 527 -24.13 -35.91 -23.08
C ILE A 527 -22.87 -36.82 -23.05
N GLU A 528 -21.74 -36.43 -23.66
CA GLU A 528 -20.49 -37.23 -23.65
C GLU A 528 -20.03 -37.55 -22.21
N ASN A 529 -20.14 -36.60 -21.29
CA ASN A 529 -19.78 -36.79 -19.88
C ASN A 529 -20.64 -37.82 -19.13
N ASN A 530 -21.76 -38.28 -19.69
CA ASN A 530 -22.50 -39.45 -19.20
C ASN A 530 -21.87 -40.80 -19.62
N GLY A 531 -20.67 -40.78 -20.22
CA GLY A 531 -19.90 -41.97 -20.55
C GLY A 531 -20.56 -42.78 -21.67
N GLU A 532 -20.51 -44.11 -21.55
CA GLU A 532 -20.98 -45.01 -22.61
C GLU A 532 -22.42 -44.76 -23.05
N GLU A 533 -23.34 -44.48 -22.14
CA GLU A 533 -24.76 -44.26 -22.47
C GLU A 533 -24.97 -42.97 -23.26
N GLY A 534 -24.23 -41.92 -22.87
CA GLY A 534 -24.16 -40.67 -23.62
C GLY A 534 -23.59 -40.86 -25.02
N ILE A 535 -22.45 -41.55 -25.14
CA ILE A 535 -21.80 -41.84 -26.43
C ILE A 535 -22.71 -42.69 -27.34
N LYS A 536 -23.40 -43.70 -26.81
CA LYS A 536 -24.37 -44.52 -27.55
C LYS A 536 -25.51 -43.68 -28.13
N GLU A 537 -26.01 -42.71 -27.37
CA GLU A 537 -27.04 -41.77 -27.86
C GLU A 537 -26.49 -40.71 -28.83
N LEU A 538 -25.26 -40.20 -28.68
CA LEU A 538 -24.62 -39.33 -29.69
C LEU A 538 -24.43 -40.05 -31.03
N VAL A 539 -23.95 -41.30 -31.03
CA VAL A 539 -23.80 -42.12 -32.24
C VAL A 539 -25.15 -42.40 -32.91
N LYS A 540 -26.24 -42.47 -32.15
CA LYS A 540 -27.60 -42.60 -32.67
C LYS A 540 -28.12 -41.29 -33.29
N LEU A 541 -27.81 -40.13 -32.69
CA LEU A 541 -28.13 -38.82 -33.27
C LEU A 541 -27.36 -38.53 -34.55
N MET A 542 -26.07 -38.91 -34.63
CA MET A 542 -25.26 -38.80 -35.86
C MET A 542 -25.83 -39.60 -37.04
N LYS A 543 -26.63 -40.64 -36.78
CA LYS A 543 -27.34 -41.46 -37.78
C LYS A 543 -28.74 -40.94 -38.12
N SER A 544 -29.21 -39.87 -37.48
CA SER A 544 -30.51 -39.29 -37.78
C SER A 544 -30.41 -38.26 -38.92
N GLU A 545 -31.35 -38.30 -39.85
CA GLU A 545 -31.39 -37.40 -41.02
C GLU A 545 -32.13 -36.08 -40.71
N TYR A 546 -32.75 -35.96 -39.53
CA TYR A 546 -33.69 -34.90 -39.18
C TYR A 546 -33.06 -33.50 -38.99
N LYS A 547 -31.80 -33.44 -38.53
CA LYS A 547 -31.01 -32.21 -38.36
C LYS A 547 -29.53 -32.57 -38.52
N ASN A 548 -28.70 -31.66 -39.04
CA ASN A 548 -27.29 -31.93 -39.30
C ASN A 548 -26.39 -31.81 -38.04
N TYR A 549 -26.69 -32.61 -37.00
CA TYR A 549 -25.90 -32.66 -35.77
C TYR A 549 -24.45 -33.14 -35.99
N ASN A 550 -24.16 -33.78 -37.15
CA ASN A 550 -22.85 -34.34 -37.47
C ASN A 550 -21.70 -33.33 -37.38
N ILE A 551 -21.94 -32.05 -37.69
CA ILE A 551 -20.90 -31.01 -37.58
C ILE A 551 -20.52 -30.79 -36.11
N ILE A 552 -21.52 -30.58 -35.24
CA ILE A 552 -21.36 -30.24 -33.83
C ILE A 552 -20.83 -31.45 -33.05
N ILE A 553 -21.39 -32.63 -33.27
CA ILE A 553 -20.97 -33.86 -32.58
C ILE A 553 -19.54 -34.23 -32.97
N ARG A 554 -19.14 -34.10 -34.24
CA ARG A 554 -17.73 -34.31 -34.65
C ARG A 554 -16.80 -33.25 -34.07
N HIS A 555 -17.22 -31.99 -34.00
CA HIS A 555 -16.42 -30.91 -33.42
C HIS A 555 -16.13 -31.13 -31.93
N VAL A 556 -17.09 -31.64 -31.15
CA VAL A 556 -16.87 -31.99 -29.74
C VAL A 556 -16.01 -33.25 -29.58
N LEU A 557 -16.26 -34.28 -30.39
CA LEU A 557 -15.51 -35.55 -30.30
C LEU A 557 -14.09 -35.50 -30.89
N ASP A 558 -13.73 -34.51 -31.71
CA ASP A 558 -12.36 -34.36 -32.22
C ASP A 558 -11.42 -33.74 -31.18
N ARG A 559 -10.75 -34.63 -30.44
CA ARG A 559 -9.79 -34.31 -29.37
C ARG A 559 -8.53 -33.56 -29.82
N ARG A 560 -8.43 -33.13 -31.08
CA ARG A 560 -7.34 -32.28 -31.60
C ARG A 560 -7.57 -30.77 -31.42
N ILE A 561 -8.70 -30.37 -30.83
CA ILE A 561 -9.15 -28.96 -30.72
C ILE A 561 -9.00 -28.41 -29.27
N TYR A 562 -8.36 -29.17 -28.37
CA TYR A 562 -8.16 -28.83 -26.95
C TYR A 562 -6.68 -28.87 -26.54
#